data_AF-A0A350BWK2-F1
#
_entry.id   AF-A0A350BWK2-F1
#
_cell.length_a   1.000
_cell.length_b   1.000
_cell.length_c   1.000
_cell.angle_alpha   90.00
_cell.angle_beta   90.00
_cell.angle_gamma   90.00
#
_symmetry.space_group_name_H-M   'P 1'
#
loop_
_entity.id
_entity.type
_entity.pdbx_description
1 polymer ?
#
loop_
_entity_poly.entity_id
_entity_poly.type
_entity_poly.pdbx_seq_one_letter_code
_entity_poly.pdbx_strand_id
1 'polypeptide(L)' 'MKLKTLFVAFVVAGLFSSCISSHTAVVTNNPVGSKTGVAKGLDSSFKTAKENGGISKVGIAETRVAIIGGVKTTVTGE' A
#
# COMPACT_ATOMS: atom_id res chain seq x y z
N MET A 1 18.92 11.60 -28.78
CA MET A 1 19.23 11.77 -27.34
C MET A 1 20.41 10.87 -26.98
N LYS A 2 21.45 11.39 -26.32
CA LYS A 2 22.64 10.59 -25.97
C LYS A 2 22.25 9.55 -24.90
N LEU A 3 22.72 8.31 -25.04
CA LEU A 3 22.44 7.19 -24.11
C LEU A 3 22.66 7.55 -22.63
N LYS A 4 23.65 8.43 -22.37
CA LYS A 4 23.93 8.97 -21.03
C LYS A 4 22.74 9.75 -20.43
N THR A 5 22.01 10.50 -21.25
CA THR A 5 20.83 11.26 -20.81
C THR A 5 19.65 10.34 -20.51
N LEU A 6 19.49 9.25 -21.28
CA LEU A 6 18.44 8.25 -21.04
C LEU A 6 18.70 7.49 -19.74
N PHE A 7 19.95 7.13 -19.47
CA PHE A 7 20.35 6.44 -18.24
C PHE A 7 20.11 7.31 -17.00
N VAL A 8 20.48 8.59 -17.05
CA VAL A 8 20.21 9.53 -15.95
C VAL A 8 18.71 9.70 -15.70
N ALA A 9 17.89 9.80 -16.76
CA ALA A 9 16.44 9.87 -16.62
C ALA A 9 15.86 8.62 -15.93
N PHE A 10 16.36 7.42 -16.26
CA PHE A 10 15.91 6.17 -15.65
C PHE A 10 16.28 6.07 -14.16
N VAL A 11 17.50 6.49 -13.81
CA VAL A 11 17.96 6.53 -12.41
C VAL A 11 17.14 7.51 -11.58
N VAL A 12 16.90 8.72 -12.12
CA VAL A 12 16.07 9.73 -11.44
C VAL A 12 14.63 9.23 -11.28
N ALA A 13 14.03 8.65 -12.32
CA ALA A 13 12.69 8.05 -12.22
C ALA A 13 12.62 6.92 -11.17
N GLY A 14 13.67 6.09 -11.08
CA GLY A 14 13.79 5.04 -10.07
C GLY A 14 13.81 5.58 -8.63
N LEU A 15 14.50 6.69 -8.39
CA LEU A 15 14.58 7.33 -7.07
C LEU A 15 13.23 7.91 -6.61
N PHE A 16 12.40 8.37 -7.53
CA PHE A 16 11.05 8.90 -7.20
C PHE A 16 9.96 7.83 -7.14
N SER A 17 10.28 6.55 -7.40
CA SER A 17 9.29 5.46 -7.42
C SER A 17 8.64 5.17 -6.07
N SER A 18 9.34 5.46 -4.97
CA SER A 18 8.86 5.18 -3.60
C SER A 18 8.13 6.35 -2.94
N CYS A 19 7.87 7.45 -3.67
CA CYS A 19 7.20 8.59 -3.08
C CYS A 19 5.73 8.24 -2.76
N ILE A 20 5.41 8.24 -1.46
CA ILE A 20 4.05 8.03 -0.95
C ILE A 20 3.41 9.41 -0.85
N SER A 21 2.35 9.63 -1.64
CA SER A 21 1.59 10.88 -1.66
C SER A 21 0.72 11.01 -0.41
N SER A 22 0.13 9.90 0.05
CA SER A 22 -0.66 9.87 1.26
C SER A 22 -0.57 8.54 1.98
N HIS A 23 -0.60 8.64 3.32
CA HIS A 23 -0.65 7.51 4.22
C HIS A 23 -1.76 7.76 5.23
N THR A 24 -2.79 6.93 5.21
CA THR A 24 -3.86 6.96 6.21
C THR A 24 -3.83 5.68 7.01
N ALA A 25 -3.88 5.80 8.33
CA ALA A 25 -3.99 4.66 9.23
C ALA A 25 -5.24 4.86 10.08
N VAL A 26 -6.13 3.88 10.03
CA VAL A 26 -7.35 3.82 10.84
C VAL A 26 -7.14 2.73 11.87
N VAL A 27 -7.11 3.14 13.13
CA VAL A 27 -7.01 2.22 14.26
C VAL A 27 -8.43 1.99 14.77
N THR A 28 -8.80 0.73 14.94
CA THR A 28 -10.01 0.35 15.63
C THR A 28 -9.64 0.00 17.07
N ASN A 29 -10.59 0.10 18.01
CA ASN A 29 -10.37 -0.33 19.40
C ASN A 29 -10.27 -1.87 19.56
N ASN A 30 -10.04 -2.62 18.48
CA ASN A 30 -9.85 -4.06 18.51
C ASN A 30 -8.35 -4.41 18.56
N PRO A 31 -7.98 -5.59 19.08
CA PRO A 31 -6.61 -6.07 19.01
C PRO A 31 -6.15 -6.16 17.55
N VAL A 32 -4.89 -5.77 17.32
CA VAL A 32 -4.25 -5.80 16.00
C VAL A 32 -4.11 -7.22 15.48
N GLY A 33 -4.16 -8.24 16.35
CA GLY A 33 -4.10 -9.63 15.97
C GLY A 33 -2.80 -10.04 15.27
N SER A 34 -2.80 -11.21 14.65
CA SER A 34 -1.64 -11.79 13.96
C SER A 34 -1.81 -11.91 12.45
N LYS A 35 -3.03 -11.75 11.93
CA LYS A 35 -3.32 -11.90 10.50
C LYS A 35 -3.16 -10.57 9.79
N THR A 36 -2.57 -10.61 8.61
CA THR A 36 -2.40 -9.44 7.75
C THR A 36 -2.92 -9.76 6.36
N GLY A 37 -3.74 -8.87 5.81
CA GLY A 37 -4.24 -8.95 4.46
C GLY A 37 -3.92 -7.68 3.68
N VAL A 38 -3.64 -7.84 2.38
CA VAL A 38 -3.20 -6.74 1.50
C VAL A 38 -4.05 -6.73 0.24
N ALA A 39 -4.52 -5.55 -0.14
CA ALA A 39 -5.16 -5.29 -1.43
C ALA A 39 -4.38 -4.21 -2.18
N LYS A 40 -4.23 -4.37 -3.50
CA LYS A 40 -3.48 -3.45 -4.37
C LYS A 40 -4.24 -3.26 -5.68
N GLY A 41 -4.09 -2.07 -6.28
CA GLY A 41 -4.61 -1.80 -7.62
C GLY A 41 -6.06 -1.32 -7.63
N LEU A 42 -6.83 -1.69 -8.66
CA LEU A 42 -8.19 -1.19 -8.90
C LEU A 42 -9.17 -1.56 -7.78
N ASP A 43 -8.97 -2.73 -7.17
CA ASP A 43 -9.68 -3.17 -5.98
C ASP A 43 -8.75 -3.13 -4.76
N SER A 44 -8.56 -1.91 -4.26
CA SER A 44 -7.78 -1.62 -3.03
C SER A 44 -8.70 -1.43 -1.82
N SER A 45 -9.92 -1.97 -1.86
CA SER A 45 -10.88 -1.80 -0.79
C SER A 45 -10.46 -2.50 0.52
N PHE A 46 -10.92 -1.97 1.66
CA PHE A 46 -10.70 -2.60 2.97
C PHE A 46 -11.30 -4.01 3.04
N LYS A 47 -12.41 -4.25 2.31
CA LYS A 47 -13.08 -5.55 2.27
C LYS A 47 -12.17 -6.61 1.62
N THR A 48 -11.60 -6.31 0.45
CA THR A 48 -10.70 -7.23 -0.26
C THR A 48 -9.44 -7.50 0.56
N ALA A 49 -8.88 -6.47 1.21
CA ALA A 49 -7.74 -6.67 2.10
C ALA A 49 -8.09 -7.56 3.30
N LYS A 50 -9.28 -7.38 3.89
CA LYS A 50 -9.78 -8.22 5.00
C LYS A 50 -10.00 -9.68 4.57
N GLU A 51 -10.61 -9.91 3.41
CA GLU A 51 -10.86 -11.24 2.85
C GLU A 51 -9.55 -11.97 2.52
N ASN A 52 -8.60 -11.29 1.88
CA ASN A 52 -7.28 -11.85 1.57
C ASN A 52 -6.49 -12.28 2.83
N GLY A 53 -6.69 -11.58 3.95
CA GLY A 53 -6.05 -11.89 5.23
C GLY A 53 -6.85 -12.87 6.10
N GLY A 54 -8.06 -13.28 5.71
CA GLY A 54 -8.95 -14.08 6.55
C GLY A 54 -9.23 -13.41 7.90
N ILE A 55 -9.33 -12.08 7.91
CA ILE A 55 -9.48 -11.25 9.11
C ILE A 55 -10.98 -11.13 9.41
N SER A 56 -11.38 -11.44 10.63
CA SER A 56 -12.75 -11.29 11.12
C SER A 56 -12.94 -9.95 11.83
N LYS A 57 -11.98 -9.58 12.68
CA LYS A 57 -11.91 -8.34 13.46
C LYS A 57 -10.74 -7.50 12.98
N VAL A 58 -11.04 -6.35 12.38
CA VAL A 58 -10.01 -5.40 11.94
C VAL A 58 -9.50 -4.65 13.16
N GLY A 59 -8.19 -4.66 13.41
CA GLY A 59 -7.53 -3.86 14.44
C GLY A 59 -6.91 -2.59 13.85
N ILE A 60 -6.13 -2.71 12.78
CA ILE A 60 -5.54 -1.56 12.07
C ILE A 60 -5.78 -1.72 10.57
N ALA A 61 -6.11 -0.62 9.91
CA ALA A 61 -6.25 -0.55 8.48
C ALA A 61 -5.45 0.62 7.92
N GLU A 62 -4.44 0.33 7.11
CA GLU A 62 -3.57 1.31 6.49
C GLU A 62 -3.84 1.41 4.98
N THR A 63 -4.02 2.62 4.46
CA THR A 63 -4.07 2.88 3.02
C THR A 63 -2.90 3.77 2.62
N ARG A 64 -2.12 3.30 1.65
CA ARG A 64 -0.94 3.98 1.12
C ARG A 64 -1.18 4.28 -0.35
N VAL A 65 -1.00 5.53 -0.75
CA VAL A 65 -1.08 5.94 -2.15
C VAL A 65 0.31 6.31 -2.62
N ALA A 66 0.90 5.48 -3.48
CA ALA A 66 2.20 5.73 -4.07
C ALA A 66 2.03 6.39 -5.45
N ILE A 67 2.87 7.38 -5.76
CA ILE A 67 2.83 8.10 -7.04
C ILE A 67 3.12 7.15 -8.21
N ILE A 68 4.01 6.16 -8.01
CA ILE A 68 4.45 5.20 -9.06
C ILE A 68 4.04 3.74 -8.71
N GLY A 69 3.11 3.53 -7.77
CA GLY A 69 2.72 2.19 -7.30
C GLY A 69 1.22 1.97 -7.07
N GLY A 70 0.40 3.00 -7.32
CA GLY A 70 -1.04 2.96 -7.10
C GLY A 70 -1.42 2.91 -5.62
N VAL A 71 -2.66 2.51 -5.35
CA VAL A 71 -3.22 2.40 -3.99
C VAL A 71 -2.96 1.01 -3.43
N LYS A 72 -2.43 0.95 -2.20
CA LYS A 72 -2.24 -0.26 -1.42
C LYS A 72 -2.97 -0.12 -0.09
N THR A 73 -3.88 -1.03 0.20
CA THR A 73 -4.55 -1.13 1.50
C THR A 73 -4.06 -2.37 2.23
N THR A 74 -3.64 -2.20 3.48
CA THR A 74 -3.16 -3.26 4.36
C THR A 74 -4.06 -3.28 5.58
N VAL A 75 -4.60 -4.44 5.92
CA VAL A 75 -5.47 -4.63 7.08
C VAL A 75 -4.82 -5.67 7.98
N THR A 76 -4.77 -5.38 9.27
CA THR A 76 -4.21 -6.28 10.28
C THR A 76 -5.26 -6.51 11.37
N GLY A 77 -5.43 -7.76 11.77
CA GLY A 77 -6.48 -8.17 12.69
C GLY A 77 -6.46 -9.65 13.05
N GLU A 78 -7.56 -10.11 13.64
CA GLU A 78 -7.81 -11.52 14.01
C GLU A 78 -8.89 -12.17 13.15
#